data_AF-A0AA37IN02-F1
#
_entry.id   AF-A0AA37IN02-F1
#
_cell.length_a   1.000
_cell.length_b   1.000
_cell.length_c   1.000
_cell.angle_alpha   90.00
_cell.angle_beta   90.00
_cell.angle_gamma   90.00
#
_symmetry.space_group_name_H-M   'P 1'
#
loop_
_entity.id
_entity.type
_entity.pdbx_description
1 polymer ?
#
loop_
_entity_poly.entity_id
_entity_poly.type
_entity_poly.pdbx_seq_one_letter_code
_entity_poly.pdbx_strand_id
1 'polypeptide(L)'
;MATFEETDSRAGKLAAILRPLGQGPMTLTQAKRAAELLDLHWTTVYRLRRRFLSDPVVSALDPQDRGPTPGSRRLSPAVDSVIDEVVQAWLPAQHHLAHPATDLLLEVRRRCVAAGLTPPSRSTVARRWSEHHERDALRRAELPEAKVAPGNFTVKHPLDIVQVDHTQADVILVSEMDGTVIGRPWLSVALDIATRSVLGFYVGMDRSGAATVGLLLTRVVLSKCGWLAKS
;
A
#
# COMPACT_ATOMS: atom_id res chain seq x y z
N MET A 1 -13.32 14.92 -28.25
CA MET A 1 -12.48 13.70 -28.20
C MET A 1 -13.00 12.60 -27.26
N ALA A 2 -14.06 12.82 -26.47
CA ALA A 2 -14.57 11.81 -25.52
C ALA A 2 -15.58 10.77 -26.09
N THR A 3 -16.09 10.97 -27.32
CA THR A 3 -17.19 10.14 -27.86
C THR A 3 -16.74 8.82 -28.51
N PHE A 4 -15.47 8.73 -28.95
CA PHE A 4 -14.97 7.55 -29.66
C PHE A 4 -14.54 6.41 -28.72
N GLU A 5 -13.97 6.71 -27.54
CA GLU A 5 -13.60 5.70 -26.52
C GLU A 5 -14.83 5.03 -25.89
N GLU A 6 -15.92 5.79 -25.70
CA GLU A 6 -17.14 5.28 -25.07
C GLU A 6 -17.86 4.22 -25.93
N THR A 7 -17.60 4.22 -27.25
CA THR A 7 -18.25 3.32 -28.22
C THR A 7 -17.57 1.95 -28.30
N ASP A 8 -16.27 1.85 -28.02
CA ASP A 8 -15.54 0.57 -28.09
C ASP A 8 -15.58 -0.23 -26.77
N SER A 9 -15.94 0.43 -25.66
CA SER A 9 -16.23 -0.21 -24.39
C SER A 9 -17.37 -1.24 -24.52
N ARG A 10 -17.27 -2.35 -23.76
CA ARG A 10 -18.33 -3.36 -23.67
C ARG A 10 -19.69 -2.73 -23.35
N ALA A 11 -19.73 -1.75 -22.45
CA ALA A 11 -20.96 -1.04 -22.09
C ALA A 11 -21.52 -0.20 -23.26
N GLY A 12 -20.63 0.40 -24.06
CA GLY A 12 -21.00 1.12 -25.29
C GLY A 12 -21.68 0.22 -26.32
N LYS A 13 -21.09 -0.96 -26.57
CA LYS A 13 -21.66 -2.00 -27.45
C LYS A 13 -23.04 -2.47 -26.98
N LEU A 14 -23.20 -2.67 -25.67
CA LEU A 14 -24.49 -3.00 -25.06
C LEU A 14 -25.51 -1.88 -25.26
N ALA A 15 -25.14 -0.62 -24.99
CA ALA A 15 -26.04 0.53 -25.13
C ALA A 15 -26.48 0.75 -26.59
N ALA A 16 -25.56 0.57 -27.55
CA ALA A 16 -25.84 0.71 -28.98
C ALA A 16 -26.92 -0.27 -29.47
N ILE A 17 -26.96 -1.48 -28.91
CA ILE A 17 -27.97 -2.51 -29.25
C ILE A 17 -29.26 -2.33 -28.46
N LEU A 18 -29.19 -1.85 -27.22
CA LEU A 18 -30.37 -1.68 -26.36
C LEU A 18 -31.17 -0.41 -26.66
N ARG A 19 -30.54 0.70 -27.07
CA ARG A 19 -31.22 1.99 -27.38
C ARG A 19 -32.28 1.88 -28.48
N PRO A 20 -32.02 1.26 -29.65
CA PRO A 20 -33.01 1.16 -30.74
C PRO A 20 -34.25 0.33 -30.37
N LEU A 21 -34.15 -0.53 -29.36
CA LEU A 21 -35.25 -1.37 -28.89
C LEU A 21 -36.27 -0.59 -28.04
N GLY A 22 -36.05 0.70 -27.81
CA GLY A 22 -36.98 1.59 -27.12
C GLY A 22 -37.26 1.21 -25.67
N GLN A 23 -38.32 1.80 -25.09
CA GLN A 23 -38.72 1.60 -23.69
C GLN A 23 -39.82 0.54 -23.50
N GLY A 24 -40.42 0.05 -24.59
CA GLY A 24 -41.50 -0.95 -24.55
C GLY A 24 -41.05 -2.36 -24.13
N PRO A 25 -41.99 -3.30 -23.97
CA PRO A 25 -41.68 -4.69 -23.67
C PRO A 25 -40.84 -5.33 -24.79
N MET A 26 -39.83 -6.11 -24.41
CA MET A 26 -38.94 -6.81 -25.34
C MET A 26 -39.41 -8.25 -25.56
N THR A 27 -39.66 -8.61 -26.82
CA THR A 27 -40.05 -9.97 -27.21
C THR A 27 -38.88 -10.94 -27.12
N LEU A 28 -39.17 -12.24 -26.99
CA LEU A 28 -38.13 -13.29 -26.96
C LEU A 28 -37.28 -13.28 -28.23
N THR A 29 -37.88 -13.02 -29.39
CA THR A 29 -37.19 -12.94 -30.68
C THR A 29 -36.18 -11.78 -30.70
N GLN A 30 -36.57 -10.60 -30.20
CA GLN A 30 -35.66 -9.46 -30.06
C GLN A 30 -34.54 -9.76 -29.07
N ALA A 31 -34.85 -10.40 -27.94
CA ALA A 31 -33.86 -10.78 -26.93
C ALA A 31 -32.83 -11.77 -27.47
N LYS A 32 -33.26 -12.80 -28.22
CA LYS A 32 -32.36 -13.77 -28.87
C LYS A 32 -31.45 -13.12 -29.91
N ARG A 33 -32.00 -12.25 -30.76
CA ARG A 33 -31.21 -11.53 -31.77
C ARG A 33 -30.18 -10.58 -31.15
N ALA A 34 -30.57 -9.85 -30.10
CA ALA A 34 -29.63 -9.04 -29.35
C ALA A 34 -28.56 -9.88 -28.63
N ALA A 35 -28.92 -11.07 -28.15
CA ALA A 35 -27.99 -12.03 -27.54
C ALA A 35 -26.94 -12.52 -28.54
N GLU A 36 -27.34 -12.88 -29.76
CA GLU A 36 -26.43 -13.28 -30.84
C GLU A 36 -25.44 -12.16 -31.20
N LEU A 37 -25.92 -10.92 -31.31
CA LEU A 37 -25.08 -9.76 -31.62
C LEU A 37 -24.08 -9.42 -30.50
N LEU A 38 -24.38 -9.79 -29.27
CA LEU A 38 -23.59 -9.46 -28.08
C LEU A 38 -22.76 -10.62 -27.54
N ASP A 39 -22.90 -11.82 -28.12
CA ASP A 39 -22.37 -13.07 -27.60
C ASP A 39 -22.74 -13.29 -26.11
N LEU A 40 -24.03 -13.12 -25.80
CA LEU A 40 -24.59 -13.27 -24.45
C LEU A 40 -25.79 -14.22 -24.46
N HIS A 41 -26.07 -14.86 -23.33
CA HIS A 41 -27.33 -15.59 -23.18
C HIS A 41 -28.52 -14.62 -23.15
N TRP A 42 -29.63 -14.94 -23.83
CA TRP A 42 -30.82 -14.07 -23.97
C TRP A 42 -31.43 -13.60 -22.63
N THR A 43 -31.31 -14.38 -21.55
CA THR A 43 -31.73 -13.94 -20.20
C THR A 43 -30.86 -12.80 -19.65
N THR A 44 -29.59 -12.75 -20.03
CA THR A 44 -28.69 -11.64 -19.66
C THR A 44 -29.11 -10.36 -20.36
N VAL A 45 -29.59 -10.43 -21.60
CA VAL A 45 -30.13 -9.27 -22.33
C VAL A 45 -31.33 -8.67 -21.60
N TYR A 46 -32.25 -9.51 -21.10
CA TYR A 46 -33.37 -9.05 -20.28
C TYR A 46 -32.91 -8.33 -19.01
N ARG A 47 -31.93 -8.90 -18.29
CA ARG A 47 -31.36 -8.30 -17.08
C ARG A 47 -30.70 -6.94 -17.38
N LEU A 48 -29.90 -6.87 -18.43
CA LEU A 48 -29.20 -5.64 -18.85
C LEU A 48 -30.19 -4.58 -19.33
N ARG A 49 -31.22 -4.95 -20.09
CA ARG A 49 -32.30 -4.04 -20.50
C ARG A 49 -33.01 -3.44 -19.30
N ARG A 50 -33.38 -4.27 -18.30
CA ARG A 50 -34.05 -3.78 -17.09
C ARG A 50 -33.21 -2.73 -16.37
N ARG A 51 -31.89 -2.94 -16.29
CA ARG A 51 -30.94 -1.99 -15.68
C ARG A 51 -30.78 -0.72 -16.51
N PHE A 52 -30.70 -0.84 -17.83
CA PHE A 52 -30.61 0.31 -18.73
C PHE A 52 -31.88 1.17 -18.73
N LEU A 53 -33.05 0.56 -18.56
CA LEU A 53 -34.32 1.30 -18.44
C LEU A 53 -34.47 1.99 -17.08
N SER A 54 -33.88 1.46 -16.00
CA SER A 54 -33.86 2.14 -14.70
C SER A 54 -32.89 3.32 -14.66
N ASP A 55 -31.82 3.28 -15.46
CA ASP A 55 -30.81 4.34 -15.55
C ASP A 55 -30.21 4.37 -16.97
N PRO A 56 -30.69 5.25 -17.88
CA PRO A 56 -30.39 5.23 -19.32
C PRO A 56 -29.02 5.82 -19.67
N VAL A 57 -28.00 5.54 -18.87
CA VAL A 57 -26.60 5.91 -19.08
C VAL A 57 -25.76 4.70 -19.48
N VAL A 58 -24.68 4.91 -20.23
CA VAL A 58 -23.82 3.81 -20.71
C VAL A 58 -23.18 3.06 -19.53
N SER A 59 -22.75 3.78 -18.49
CA SER A 59 -22.14 3.22 -17.29
C SER A 59 -23.07 2.29 -16.48
N ALA A 60 -24.38 2.42 -16.64
CA ALA A 60 -25.34 1.49 -16.04
C ALA A 60 -25.23 0.07 -16.63
N LEU A 61 -24.49 -0.13 -17.72
CA LEU A 61 -24.25 -1.44 -18.31
C LEU A 61 -22.88 -2.03 -17.92
N ASP A 62 -22.06 -1.29 -17.17
CA ASP A 62 -20.78 -1.79 -16.69
C ASP A 62 -20.96 -2.96 -15.72
N PRO A 63 -20.04 -3.95 -15.71
CA PRO A 63 -20.04 -5.00 -14.72
C PRO A 63 -20.07 -4.41 -13.31
N GLN A 64 -21.00 -4.88 -12.48
CA GLN A 64 -20.92 -4.56 -11.06
C GLN A 64 -19.91 -5.47 -10.40
N ASP A 65 -19.04 -4.87 -9.59
CA ASP A 65 -18.14 -5.61 -8.74
C ASP A 65 -18.94 -6.47 -7.77
N ARG A 66 -18.59 -7.76 -7.73
CA ARG A 66 -19.15 -8.67 -6.73
C ARG A 66 -18.40 -8.46 -5.42
N GLY A 67 -19.15 -8.41 -4.33
CA GLY A 67 -18.59 -8.36 -2.98
C GLY A 67 -18.98 -7.10 -2.22
N PRO A 68 -18.39 -6.89 -1.03
CA PRO A 68 -18.63 -5.70 -0.23
C PRO A 68 -18.25 -4.45 -1.02
N THR A 69 -19.07 -3.42 -0.93
CA THR A 69 -18.76 -2.14 -1.58
C THR A 69 -17.41 -1.61 -1.08
N PRO A 70 -16.59 -1.01 -1.95
CA PRO A 70 -15.36 -0.34 -1.53
C PRO A 70 -15.63 0.62 -0.37
N GLY A 71 -14.82 0.54 0.68
CA GLY A 71 -15.02 1.32 1.92
C GLY A 71 -16.02 0.74 2.92
N SER A 72 -16.72 -0.36 2.59
CA SER A 72 -17.58 -1.03 3.58
C SER A 72 -16.77 -1.59 4.75
N ARG A 73 -17.20 -1.25 5.96
CA ARG A 73 -16.60 -1.69 7.22
C ARG A 73 -17.51 -2.76 7.83
N ARG A 74 -16.90 -3.88 8.26
CA ARG A 74 -17.61 -5.02 8.88
C ARG A 74 -17.52 -5.02 10.42
N LEU A 75 -16.71 -4.13 10.99
CA LEU A 75 -16.59 -3.97 12.42
C LEU A 75 -17.77 -3.15 12.95
N SER A 76 -18.05 -3.30 14.25
CA SER A 76 -19.02 -2.40 14.88
C SER A 76 -18.49 -0.97 14.87
N PRO A 77 -19.37 0.04 14.77
CA PRO A 77 -18.97 1.45 14.81
C PRO A 77 -18.13 1.81 16.04
N ALA A 78 -18.39 1.17 17.18
CA ALA A 78 -17.63 1.37 18.41
C ALA A 78 -16.17 0.92 18.27
N VAL A 79 -15.90 -0.24 17.66
CA VAL A 79 -14.52 -0.71 17.43
C VAL A 79 -13.83 0.17 16.39
N ASP A 80 -14.55 0.57 15.34
CA ASP A 80 -14.01 1.51 14.34
C ASP A 80 -13.60 2.84 14.97
N SER A 81 -14.41 3.38 15.88
CA SER A 81 -14.09 4.61 16.60
C SER A 81 -12.82 4.47 17.44
N VAL A 82 -12.63 3.34 18.12
CA VAL A 82 -11.40 3.08 18.90
C VAL A 82 -10.19 3.04 17.98
N ILE A 83 -10.26 2.34 16.85
CA ILE A 83 -9.14 2.28 15.90
C ILE A 83 -8.84 3.68 15.36
N ASP A 84 -9.87 4.41 14.92
CA ASP A 84 -9.71 5.74 14.34
C ASP A 84 -9.11 6.73 15.35
N GLU A 85 -9.53 6.70 16.62
CA GLU A 85 -8.96 7.54 17.69
C GLU A 85 -7.49 7.20 17.96
N VAL A 86 -7.13 5.92 18.07
CA VAL A 86 -5.75 5.52 18.35
C VAL A 86 -4.84 5.90 17.18
N VAL A 87 -5.28 5.66 15.95
CA VAL A 87 -4.49 5.95 14.74
C VAL A 87 -4.34 7.46 14.51
N GLN A 88 -5.39 8.24 14.73
CA GLN A 88 -5.40 9.68 14.39
C GLN A 88 -4.92 10.60 15.52
N ALA A 89 -5.09 10.21 16.79
CA ALA A 89 -4.77 11.08 17.93
C ALA A 89 -3.65 10.51 18.80
N TRP A 90 -3.75 9.23 19.21
CA TRP A 90 -2.77 8.67 20.13
C TRP A 90 -1.41 8.43 19.46
N LEU A 91 -1.41 7.79 18.28
CA LEU A 91 -0.19 7.39 17.58
C LEU A 91 0.70 8.60 17.21
N PRO A 92 0.18 9.70 16.63
CA PRO A 92 1.01 10.88 16.33
C PRO A 92 1.62 11.55 17.56
N ALA A 93 1.00 11.40 18.74
CA ALA A 93 1.53 11.92 19.99
C ALA A 93 2.69 11.08 20.56
N GLN A 94 2.97 9.88 20.01
CA GLN A 94 4.03 9.01 20.49
C GLN A 94 5.30 9.17 19.65
N HIS A 95 6.23 10.02 20.09
CA HIS A 95 7.48 10.30 19.35
C HIS A 95 8.58 9.23 19.50
N HIS A 96 8.48 8.33 20.48
CA HIS A 96 9.58 7.43 20.87
C HIS A 96 9.18 5.94 20.86
N LEU A 97 8.21 5.55 20.04
CA LEU A 97 7.83 4.14 19.93
C LEU A 97 8.92 3.34 19.21
N ALA A 98 9.47 2.33 19.90
CA ALA A 98 10.42 1.40 19.30
C ALA A 98 9.75 0.52 18.21
N HIS A 99 8.48 0.16 18.40
CA HIS A 99 7.75 -0.74 17.50
C HIS A 99 6.32 -0.24 17.20
N PRO A 100 6.15 0.86 16.44
CA PRO A 100 4.87 1.54 16.28
C PRO A 100 3.70 0.63 15.86
N ALA A 101 3.97 -0.35 14.99
CA ALA A 101 2.96 -1.32 14.53
C ALA A 101 2.41 -2.20 15.67
N THR A 102 3.32 -2.68 16.52
CA THR A 102 3.01 -3.56 17.65
C THR A 102 2.37 -2.76 18.76
N ASP A 103 2.92 -1.59 19.06
CA ASP A 103 2.42 -0.68 20.09
C ASP A 103 1.00 -0.21 19.76
N LEU A 104 0.74 0.13 18.49
CA LEU A 104 -0.60 0.46 17.99
C LEU A 104 -1.59 -0.69 18.21
N LEU A 105 -1.21 -1.92 17.87
CA LEU A 105 -2.07 -3.09 18.04
C LEU A 105 -2.41 -3.33 19.52
N LEU A 106 -1.41 -3.21 20.40
CA LEU A 106 -1.57 -3.39 21.83
C LEU A 106 -2.48 -2.31 22.42
N GLU A 107 -2.33 -1.05 21.99
CA GLU A 107 -3.16 0.05 22.47
C GLU A 107 -4.62 -0.08 22.01
N VAL A 108 -4.86 -0.41 20.74
CA VAL A 108 -6.22 -0.71 20.23
C VAL A 108 -6.85 -1.85 21.03
N ARG A 109 -6.10 -2.93 21.27
CA ARG A 109 -6.59 -4.06 22.07
C ARG A 109 -6.92 -3.64 23.50
N ARG A 110 -6.06 -2.84 24.14
CA ARG A 110 -6.25 -2.35 25.50
C ARG A 110 -7.54 -1.54 25.62
N ARG A 111 -7.79 -0.61 24.69
CA ARG A 111 -9.01 0.22 24.67
C ARG A 111 -10.26 -0.59 24.37
N CYS A 112 -10.21 -1.54 23.42
CA CYS A 112 -11.35 -2.42 23.15
C CYS A 112 -11.73 -3.25 24.38
N VAL A 113 -10.75 -3.88 25.05
CA VAL A 113 -11.00 -4.68 26.26
C VAL A 113 -11.58 -3.82 27.39
N ALA A 114 -11.03 -2.63 27.62
CA ALA A 114 -11.54 -1.69 28.62
C ALA A 114 -13.00 -1.26 28.35
N ALA A 115 -13.40 -1.21 27.07
CA ALA A 115 -14.76 -0.88 26.64
C ALA A 115 -15.68 -2.11 26.50
N GLY A 116 -15.23 -3.32 26.83
CA GLY A 116 -16.00 -4.55 26.65
C GLY A 116 -16.23 -4.96 25.18
N LEU A 117 -15.41 -4.47 24.27
CA LEU A 117 -15.48 -4.73 22.83
C LEU A 117 -14.53 -5.86 22.42
N THR A 118 -14.93 -6.67 21.45
CA THR A 118 -14.06 -7.67 20.83
C THR A 118 -12.94 -6.99 20.04
N PRO A 119 -11.66 -7.20 20.37
CA PRO A 119 -10.55 -6.56 19.66
C PRO A 119 -10.48 -7.01 18.19
N PRO A 120 -10.13 -6.09 17.27
CA PRO A 120 -9.95 -6.41 15.86
C PRO A 120 -8.69 -7.26 15.63
N SER A 121 -8.62 -7.91 14.46
CA SER A 121 -7.41 -8.64 14.05
C SER A 121 -6.23 -7.70 13.76
N ARG A 122 -5.00 -8.21 13.90
CA ARG A 122 -3.77 -7.49 13.51
C ARG A 122 -3.83 -6.97 12.07
N SER A 123 -4.31 -7.78 11.13
CA SER A 123 -4.45 -7.39 9.72
C SER A 123 -5.41 -6.22 9.54
N THR A 124 -6.46 -6.13 10.34
CA THR A 124 -7.42 -5.03 10.27
C THR A 124 -6.80 -3.73 10.79
N VAL A 125 -6.08 -3.77 11.91
CA VAL A 125 -5.38 -2.60 12.45
C VAL A 125 -4.28 -2.12 11.50
N ALA A 126 -3.48 -3.04 10.96
CA ALA A 126 -2.43 -2.71 10.00
C ALA A 126 -2.99 -2.06 8.72
N ARG A 127 -4.10 -2.58 8.19
CA ARG A 127 -4.78 -1.98 7.03
C ARG A 127 -5.26 -0.57 7.34
N ARG A 128 -5.89 -0.35 8.50
CA ARG A 128 -6.37 0.98 8.91
C ARG A 128 -5.24 1.98 9.10
N TRP A 129 -4.11 1.54 9.64
CA TRP A 129 -2.93 2.37 9.74
C TRP A 129 -2.36 2.74 8.37
N SER A 130 -2.31 1.79 7.43
CA SER A 130 -1.88 2.05 6.05
C SER A 130 -2.80 3.05 5.34
N GLU A 131 -4.12 2.87 5.42
CA GLU A 131 -5.12 3.79 4.86
C GLU A 131 -4.98 5.21 5.44
N HIS A 132 -4.72 5.32 6.75
CA HIS A 132 -4.44 6.60 7.39
C HIS A 132 -3.14 7.23 6.88
N HIS A 133 -2.06 6.45 6.79
CA HIS A 133 -0.77 6.91 6.31
C HIS A 133 -0.84 7.42 4.87
N GLU A 134 -1.58 6.72 4.00
CA GLU A 134 -1.81 7.14 2.61
C GLU A 134 -2.59 8.45 2.55
N ARG A 135 -3.67 8.58 3.33
CA ARG A 135 -4.43 9.83 3.44
C ARG A 135 -3.59 10.99 3.95
N ASP A 136 -2.75 10.75 4.97
CA ASP A 136 -1.86 11.78 5.51
C ASP A 136 -0.79 12.19 4.50
N ALA A 137 -0.23 11.22 3.76
CA ALA A 137 0.72 11.49 2.68
C ALA A 137 0.10 12.34 1.56
N LEU A 138 -1.13 12.02 1.12
CA LEU A 138 -1.87 12.81 0.14
C LEU A 138 -2.12 14.23 0.65
N ARG A 139 -2.60 14.39 1.89
CA ARG A 139 -2.79 15.70 2.52
C ARG A 139 -1.50 16.53 2.55
N ARG A 140 -0.37 15.90 2.89
CA ARG A 140 0.93 16.58 2.92
C ARG A 140 1.41 16.96 1.51
N ALA A 141 1.10 16.15 0.50
CA ALA A 141 1.44 16.44 -0.90
C ALA A 141 0.67 17.64 -1.48
N GLU A 142 -0.51 17.96 -0.93
CA GLU A 142 -1.31 19.14 -1.30
C GLU A 142 -0.80 20.45 -0.70
N LEU A 143 0.16 20.40 0.25
CA LEU A 143 0.69 21.61 0.88
C LEU A 143 1.56 22.42 -0.11
N PRO A 144 1.55 23.77 -0.06
CA PRO A 144 2.32 24.60 -0.99
C PRO A 144 3.84 24.35 -0.96
N GLU A 145 4.36 23.90 0.19
CA GLU A 145 5.77 23.59 0.40
C GLU A 145 6.13 22.13 0.11
N ALA A 146 5.16 21.32 -0.34
CA ALA A 146 5.37 19.92 -0.63
C ALA A 146 6.37 19.77 -1.77
N LYS A 147 7.56 19.26 -1.44
CA LYS A 147 8.49 18.79 -2.46
C LYS A 147 7.87 17.59 -3.14
N VAL A 148 7.76 17.64 -4.47
CA VAL A 148 7.37 16.47 -5.26
C VAL A 148 8.34 15.34 -4.89
N ALA A 149 7.82 14.27 -4.28
CA ALA A 149 8.61 13.10 -4.00
C ALA A 149 9.19 12.59 -5.34
N PRO A 150 10.49 12.29 -5.43
CA PRO A 150 11.12 11.84 -6.67
C PRO A 150 10.63 10.43 -7.02
N GLY A 151 9.39 10.28 -7.50
CA GLY A 151 8.76 9.04 -7.91
C GLY A 151 8.61 7.97 -6.82
N ASN A 152 7.84 6.93 -7.14
CA ASN A 152 7.87 5.68 -6.38
C ASN A 152 8.97 4.79 -6.93
N PHE A 153 9.92 4.40 -6.10
CA PHE A 153 10.89 3.36 -6.41
C PHE A 153 10.15 2.02 -6.53
N THR A 154 9.79 1.62 -7.75
CA THR A 154 9.17 0.32 -7.99
C THR A 154 10.25 -0.74 -8.06
N VAL A 155 10.35 -1.57 -7.03
CA VAL A 155 11.35 -2.65 -6.92
C VAL A 155 10.65 -3.98 -7.20
N LYS A 156 11.16 -4.78 -8.15
CA LYS A 156 10.53 -6.06 -8.55
C LYS A 156 11.43 -7.26 -8.26
N HIS A 157 12.74 -7.07 -8.31
CA HIS A 157 13.73 -8.13 -8.20
C HIS A 157 14.83 -7.78 -7.18
N PRO A 158 15.49 -8.79 -6.57
CA PRO A 158 16.67 -8.55 -5.75
C PRO A 158 17.73 -7.76 -6.50
N LEU A 159 18.38 -6.83 -5.80
CA LEU A 159 19.43 -5.92 -6.32
C LEU A 159 18.96 -4.86 -7.32
N ASP A 160 17.66 -4.72 -7.58
CA ASP A 160 17.11 -3.60 -8.36
C ASP A 160 17.50 -2.25 -7.73
N ILE A 161 17.36 -2.15 -6.41
CA ILE A 161 17.70 -0.96 -5.63
C ILE A 161 18.38 -1.37 -4.34
N VAL A 162 19.60 -0.86 -4.16
CA VAL A 162 20.35 -0.94 -2.91
C VAL A 162 20.39 0.44 -2.28
N GLN A 163 19.83 0.55 -1.08
CA GLN A 163 19.88 1.79 -0.31
C GLN A 163 21.07 1.74 0.65
N VAL A 164 21.86 2.80 0.64
CA VAL A 164 22.92 3.01 1.61
C VAL A 164 22.44 4.02 2.65
N ASP A 165 22.55 3.65 3.91
CA ASP A 165 22.24 4.55 5.02
C ASP A 165 23.42 4.60 6.01
N HIS A 166 23.55 5.75 6.66
CA HIS A 166 24.62 6.03 7.62
C HIS A 166 24.03 6.58 8.90
N THR A 167 24.35 5.95 10.03
CA THR A 167 23.88 6.39 11.34
C THR A 167 25.00 6.34 12.36
N GLN A 168 25.03 7.30 13.29
CA GLN A 168 25.97 7.25 14.41
C GLN A 168 25.42 6.28 15.45
N ALA A 169 26.16 5.22 15.74
CA ALA A 169 25.72 4.16 16.63
C ALA A 169 25.57 4.67 18.07
N ASP A 170 24.58 4.15 18.80
CA ASP A 170 24.32 4.50 20.20
C ASP A 170 25.15 3.64 21.17
N VAL A 171 26.45 3.59 20.88
CA VAL A 171 27.46 2.89 21.68
C VAL A 171 28.70 3.76 21.78
N ILE A 172 29.39 3.72 22.92
CA ILE A 172 30.66 4.41 23.14
C ILE A 172 31.78 3.37 23.08
N LEU A 173 32.73 3.57 22.18
CA LEU A 173 33.94 2.76 22.11
C LEU A 173 34.98 3.29 23.07
N VAL A 174 35.64 2.36 23.74
CA VAL A 174 36.72 2.61 24.70
C VAL A 174 37.92 1.79 24.26
N SER A 175 39.11 2.40 24.31
CA SER A 175 40.38 1.74 24.00
C SER A 175 40.68 0.68 25.04
N GLU A 176 40.95 -0.55 24.60
CA GLU A 176 41.34 -1.64 25.49
C GLU A 176 42.71 -1.42 26.14
N MET A 177 43.60 -0.64 25.52
CA MET A 177 44.99 -0.48 25.98
C MET A 177 45.11 0.47 27.18
N ASP A 178 44.40 1.60 27.14
CA ASP A 178 44.54 2.69 28.10
C ASP A 178 43.20 3.14 28.72
N GLY A 179 42.09 2.49 28.36
CA GLY A 179 40.77 2.81 28.88
C GLY A 179 40.22 4.17 28.40
N THR A 180 40.86 4.79 27.41
CA THR A 180 40.43 6.09 26.91
C THR A 180 39.16 5.99 26.08
N VAL A 181 38.25 6.95 26.27
CA VAL A 181 37.02 7.02 25.49
C VAL A 181 37.36 7.46 24.06
N ILE A 182 37.12 6.58 23.08
CA ILE A 182 37.31 6.85 21.66
C ILE A 182 36.10 7.64 21.11
N GLY A 183 34.89 7.29 21.57
CA GLY A 183 33.64 7.95 21.20
C GLY A 183 32.67 7.06 20.43
N ARG A 184 31.71 7.67 19.74
CA ARG A 184 30.63 6.95 19.04
C ARG A 184 30.97 6.70 17.57
N PRO A 185 30.96 5.44 17.11
CA PRO A 185 31.29 5.12 15.72
C PRO A 185 30.10 5.38 14.80
N TRP A 186 30.39 5.52 13.51
CA TRP A 186 29.42 5.51 12.43
C TRP A 186 29.22 4.10 11.89
N LEU A 187 27.96 3.68 11.76
CA LEU A 187 27.54 2.47 11.08
C LEU A 187 26.99 2.86 9.70
N SER A 188 27.55 2.25 8.66
CA SER A 188 27.11 2.37 7.27
C SER A 188 26.60 1.02 6.79
N VAL A 189 25.38 0.96 6.25
CA VAL A 189 24.75 -0.30 5.83
C VAL A 189 24.26 -0.18 4.39
N ALA A 190 24.46 -1.24 3.60
CA ALA A 190 23.87 -1.40 2.28
C ALA A 190 22.73 -2.44 2.36
N LEU A 191 21.50 -1.99 2.10
CA LEU A 191 20.28 -2.80 2.21
C LEU A 191 19.66 -2.99 0.82
N ASP A 192 19.42 -4.24 0.43
CA ASP A 192 18.60 -4.55 -0.73
C ASP A 192 17.12 -4.29 -0.42
N ILE A 193 16.48 -3.40 -1.17
CA ILE A 193 15.09 -2.99 -0.89
C ILE A 193 14.09 -4.11 -1.17
N ALA A 194 14.35 -4.94 -2.18
CA ALA A 194 13.44 -6.02 -2.58
C ALA A 194 13.35 -7.12 -1.52
N THR A 195 14.50 -7.58 -1.02
CA THR A 195 14.59 -8.70 -0.07
C THR A 195 14.73 -8.27 1.39
N ARG A 196 15.02 -6.99 1.65
CA ARG A 196 15.44 -6.46 2.97
C ARG A 196 16.72 -7.09 3.50
N SER A 197 17.52 -7.71 2.64
CA SER A 197 18.80 -8.31 3.02
C SER A 197 19.88 -7.25 3.19
N VAL A 198 20.67 -7.38 4.25
CA VAL A 198 21.90 -6.58 4.41
C VAL A 198 22.98 -7.18 3.52
N LEU A 199 23.42 -6.43 2.52
CA LEU A 199 24.44 -6.86 1.56
C LEU A 199 25.87 -6.64 2.08
N GLY A 200 26.04 -5.67 2.96
CA GLY A 200 27.29 -5.32 3.58
C GLY A 200 27.12 -4.20 4.60
N PHE A 201 28.12 -4.05 5.45
CA PHE A 201 28.20 -2.95 6.42
C PHE A 201 29.66 -2.51 6.63
N TYR A 202 29.83 -1.27 7.07
CA TYR A 202 31.11 -0.70 7.48
C TYR A 202 30.93 0.07 8.80
N VAL A 203 31.86 -0.14 9.73
CA VAL A 203 31.90 0.56 11.02
C VAL A 203 33.23 1.27 11.12
N GLY A 204 33.20 2.57 11.43
CA GLY A 204 34.40 3.38 11.59
C GLY A 204 34.13 4.64 12.41
N MET A 205 35.18 5.33 12.83
CA MET A 205 35.05 6.58 13.59
C MET A 205 34.77 7.79 12.69
N ASP A 206 35.14 7.70 11.41
CA ASP A 206 34.97 8.78 10.46
C ASP A 206 33.52 8.92 9.99
N ARG A 207 33.10 10.18 9.80
CA ARG A 207 31.79 10.51 9.22
C ARG A 207 31.67 9.96 7.80
N SER A 208 30.45 9.62 7.39
CA SER A 208 30.14 9.13 6.04
C SER A 208 30.69 10.06 4.95
N GLY A 209 31.45 9.47 4.02
CA GLY A 209 31.95 10.13 2.82
C GLY A 209 32.20 9.14 1.69
N ALA A 210 32.74 9.62 0.57
CA ALA A 210 32.96 8.79 -0.62
C ALA A 210 33.83 7.55 -0.35
N ALA A 211 34.85 7.67 0.51
CA ALA A 211 35.71 6.57 0.91
C ALA A 211 34.94 5.48 1.69
N THR A 212 34.12 5.88 2.67
CA THR A 212 33.27 4.97 3.46
C THR A 212 32.32 4.20 2.56
N VAL A 213 31.69 4.88 1.59
CA VAL A 213 30.79 4.27 0.61
C VAL A 213 31.56 3.32 -0.30
N GLY A 214 32.75 3.70 -0.79
CA GLY A 214 33.60 2.83 -1.61
C GLY A 214 33.99 1.54 -0.89
N LEU A 215 34.39 1.64 0.38
CA LEU A 215 34.69 0.47 1.22
C LEU A 215 33.46 -0.41 1.46
N LEU A 216 32.30 0.20 1.71
CA LEU A 216 31.04 -0.51 1.86
C LEU A 216 30.66 -1.27 0.59
N LEU A 217 30.70 -0.61 -0.57
CA LEU A 217 30.40 -1.23 -1.87
C LEU A 217 31.38 -2.36 -2.20
N THR A 218 32.66 -2.19 -1.84
CA THR A 218 33.65 -3.27 -1.96
C THR A 218 33.22 -4.50 -1.17
N ARG A 219 32.75 -4.32 0.08
CA ARG A 219 32.20 -5.43 0.89
C ARG A 219 30.93 -6.03 0.29
N VAL A 220 30.08 -5.22 -0.35
CA VAL A 220 28.85 -5.68 -1.04
C VAL A 220 29.18 -6.58 -2.24
N VAL A 221 30.29 -6.37 -2.94
CA VAL A 221 30.65 -7.17 -4.13
C VAL A 221 31.53 -8.37 -3.79
N LEU A 222 32.40 -8.28 -2.78
CA LEU A 222 33.31 -9.36 -2.40
C LEU A 222 32.58 -10.60 -1.87
N SER A 223 33.22 -11.77 -1.94
CA SER A 223 32.66 -13.02 -1.46
C SER A 223 32.36 -12.99 0.04
N LYS A 224 31.20 -13.56 0.42
CA LYS A 224 30.75 -13.71 1.81
C LYS A 224 31.24 -15.02 2.42
N CYS A 225 31.92 -15.87 1.66
CA CYS A 225 32.37 -17.20 2.13
C CYS A 225 33.19 -17.10 3.43
N GLY A 226 34.08 -16.11 3.55
CA GLY A 226 34.89 -15.94 4.77
C GLY A 226 34.07 -15.52 6.01
N TRP A 227 32.96 -14.81 5.82
CA TRP A 227 32.03 -14.46 6.90
C TRP A 227 31.18 -15.66 7.29
N LEU A 228 30.69 -16.41 6.31
CA LEU A 228 29.81 -17.56 6.52
C LEU A 228 30.57 -18.76 7.09
N ALA A 229 31.86 -18.91 6.80
CA ALA A 229 32.68 -20.01 7.31
C ALA A 229 32.94 -19.97 8.82
N LYS A 230 32.62 -18.86 9.49
CA LYS A 230 32.77 -18.69 10.95
C LYS A 230 31.44 -18.80 11.71
N SER A 231 30.39 -19.30 11.04
CA SER A 231 29.04 -19.51 11.60
C SER A 231 28.87 -20.94 12.11
#